data_AF-A0A8H4XNR3-F1
#
_entry.id   AF-A0A8H4XNR3-F1
#
_cell.length_a   1.000
_cell.length_b   1.000
_cell.length_c   1.000
_cell.angle_alpha   90.00
_cell.angle_beta   90.00
_cell.angle_gamma   90.00
#
_symmetry.space_group_name_H-M   'P 1'
#
loop_
_entity.id
_entity.type
_entity.pdbx_description
1 polymer ?
#
loop_
_entity_poly.entity_id
_entity_poly.type
_entity_poly.pdbx_seq_one_letter_code
_entity_poly.pdbx_strand_id
1 'polypeptide(L)'
;MSTSRSGHLERTAQEPRDQGLHVVRLDRIDQVNERIRLFRLTLESGPVEFSAGQWLDTYVPNTAKPGGFTITSRPSAAASTSQRPYLELAVQESPENPPAAWLWRSPSEILGSKLQVRVGGSFVFPPRHVCPDEMRRVVFVAGGVGINPLVSMMGCIAEGGHDVDVRVLYASKVPPSGLSGVLFLDRIRGWFDEGRLRGELKVFATRRGEGRFGVEHAKEAVGGDEAVVYVCG
;
A
#
# COMPACT_ATOMS: atom_id res chain seq x y z
N MET A 1 -27.06 -0.74 -18.03
CA MET A 1 -27.26 -1.13 -16.62
C MET A 1 -25.91 -1.06 -15.92
N SER A 2 -25.74 -0.12 -14.99
CA SER A 2 -24.51 -0.01 -14.20
C SER A 2 -24.42 -1.23 -13.30
N THR A 3 -23.48 -2.13 -13.56
CA THR A 3 -23.14 -3.20 -12.62
C THR A 3 -22.60 -2.52 -11.37
N SER A 4 -23.44 -2.38 -10.35
CA SER A 4 -23.00 -1.99 -9.00
C SER A 4 -21.83 -2.89 -8.64
N ARG A 5 -20.62 -2.32 -8.55
CA ARG A 5 -19.49 -3.05 -7.95
C ARG A 5 -19.92 -3.41 -6.53
N SER A 6 -19.81 -4.68 -6.17
CA SER A 6 -19.99 -5.13 -4.79
C SER A 6 -19.11 -4.30 -3.86
N GLY A 7 -19.60 -3.98 -2.67
CA GLY A 7 -18.86 -3.15 -1.71
C GLY A 7 -17.63 -3.85 -1.15
N HIS A 8 -16.81 -3.12 -0.40
CA HIS A 8 -15.56 -3.64 0.16
C HIS A 8 -15.77 -4.88 1.03
N LEU A 9 -16.74 -4.82 1.95
CA LEU A 9 -17.05 -5.93 2.86
C LEU A 9 -17.51 -7.17 2.09
N GLU A 10 -18.30 -6.99 1.03
CA GLU A 10 -18.79 -8.09 0.21
C GLU A 10 -17.65 -8.75 -0.58
N ARG A 11 -16.74 -7.96 -1.17
CA ARG A 11 -15.59 -8.47 -1.93
C ARG A 11 -14.58 -9.21 -1.06
N THR A 12 -14.47 -8.85 0.21
CA THR A 12 -13.46 -9.37 1.13
C THR A 12 -14.08 -10.17 2.28
N ALA A 13 -15.30 -10.69 2.11
CA ALA A 13 -16.04 -11.36 3.19
C ALA A 13 -15.32 -12.61 3.75
N GLN A 14 -14.52 -13.29 2.92
CA GLN A 14 -13.77 -14.49 3.29
C GLN A 14 -12.40 -14.18 3.91
N GLU A 15 -12.01 -12.91 3.96
CA GLU A 15 -10.69 -12.52 4.43
C GLU A 15 -10.69 -12.30 5.95
N PRO A 16 -9.59 -12.66 6.63
CA PRO A 16 -9.48 -12.51 8.07
C PRO A 16 -9.52 -11.03 8.45
N ARG A 17 -10.09 -10.77 9.63
CA ARG A 17 -10.16 -9.45 10.24
C ARG A 17 -9.86 -9.56 11.71
N ASP A 18 -9.15 -8.57 12.22
CA ASP A 18 -8.92 -8.45 13.65
C ASP A 18 -10.24 -8.16 14.37
N GLN A 19 -10.36 -8.66 15.60
CA GLN A 19 -11.54 -8.38 16.44
C GLN A 19 -11.58 -6.92 16.88
N GLY A 20 -10.41 -6.30 17.05
CA GLY A 20 -10.26 -4.94 17.53
C GLY A 20 -10.70 -3.87 16.52
N LEU A 21 -11.33 -2.82 17.05
CA LEU A 21 -11.44 -1.54 16.36
C LEU A 21 -10.48 -0.56 17.04
N HIS A 22 -9.68 0.12 16.24
CA HIS A 22 -8.73 1.11 16.71
C HIS A 22 -9.22 2.51 16.36
N VAL A 23 -9.08 3.45 17.29
CA VAL A 23 -9.34 4.85 17.03
C VAL A 23 -8.06 5.50 16.54
N VAL A 24 -8.14 6.15 15.38
CA VAL A 24 -7.05 6.91 14.79
C VAL A 24 -7.47 8.35 14.56
N ARG A 25 -6.52 9.27 14.60
CA ARG A 25 -6.70 10.67 14.22
C ARG A 25 -6.02 10.93 12.89
N LEU A 26 -6.74 11.55 11.96
CA LEU A 26 -6.16 12.03 10.71
C LEU A 26 -5.24 13.22 10.98
N ASP A 27 -3.93 12.97 10.99
CA ASP A 27 -2.92 13.90 11.49
C ASP A 27 -2.21 14.66 10.35
N ARG A 28 -2.12 14.05 9.17
CA ARG A 28 -1.47 14.66 7.99
C ARG A 28 -2.13 14.19 6.70
N ILE A 29 -2.21 15.11 5.74
CA ILE A 29 -2.63 14.85 4.36
C ILE A 29 -1.56 15.41 3.43
N ASP A 30 -1.01 14.59 2.55
CA ASP A 30 -0.07 15.03 1.50
C ASP A 30 -0.70 14.76 0.13
N GLN A 31 -0.74 15.78 -0.73
CA GLN A 31 -1.17 15.62 -2.12
C GLN A 31 0.00 15.05 -2.93
N VAL A 32 -0.11 13.81 -3.42
CA VAL A 32 0.94 13.17 -4.23
C VAL A 32 0.87 13.64 -5.67
N ASN A 33 -0.33 13.62 -6.24
CA ASN A 33 -0.65 14.10 -7.58
C ASN A 33 -2.13 14.47 -7.65
N GLU A 34 -2.65 14.83 -8.82
CA GLU A 34 -4.03 15.29 -9.00
C GLU A 34 -5.12 14.27 -8.65
N ARG A 35 -4.76 12.98 -8.51
CA ARG A 35 -5.69 11.89 -8.23
C ARG A 35 -5.38 11.10 -6.96
N ILE A 36 -4.28 11.35 -6.26
CA ILE A 36 -3.84 10.55 -5.11
C ILE A 36 -3.40 11.43 -3.94
N ARG A 37 -3.89 11.10 -2.74
CA ARG A 37 -3.48 11.69 -1.46
C ARG A 37 -2.91 10.62 -0.53
N LEU A 38 -1.92 11.00 0.27
CA LEU A 38 -1.45 10.23 1.42
C LEU A 38 -2.07 10.74 2.70
N PHE A 39 -2.40 9.83 3.60
CA PHE A 39 -3.01 10.12 4.90
C PHE A 39 -2.19 9.45 5.99
N ARG A 40 -1.70 10.23 6.96
CA ARG A 40 -1.14 9.69 8.21
C ARG A 40 -2.24 9.65 9.26
N LEU A 41 -2.50 8.45 9.77
CA LEU A 41 -3.49 8.14 10.78
C LEU A 41 -2.78 7.80 12.09
N THR A 42 -2.63 8.78 12.96
CA THR A 42 -1.99 8.59 14.27
C THR A 42 -2.89 7.77 15.18
N LEU A 43 -2.37 6.72 15.79
CA LEU A 43 -3.10 5.88 16.73
C LEU A 43 -3.35 6.63 18.04
N GLU A 44 -4.60 6.66 18.50
CA GLU A 44 -4.95 7.24 19.82
C GLU A 44 -4.60 6.27 20.96
N SER A 45 -4.58 4.98 20.67
CA SER A 45 -4.11 3.91 21.54
C SER A 45 -3.44 2.85 20.68
N GLY A 46 -2.27 2.38 21.14
CA GLY A 46 -1.45 1.39 20.47
C GLY A 46 -0.55 0.65 21.45
N PRO A 47 0.33 -0.22 20.97
CA PRO A 47 0.61 -0.51 19.56
C PRO A 47 -0.53 -1.25 18.83
N VAL A 48 -0.48 -1.26 17.49
CA VAL A 48 -1.34 -2.10 16.64
C VAL A 48 -0.45 -3.01 15.81
N GLU A 49 -0.68 -4.32 15.93
CA GLU A 49 0.03 -5.32 15.15
C GLU A 49 -0.67 -5.53 13.80
N PHE A 50 0.11 -5.56 12.73
CA PHE A 50 -0.34 -5.95 11.41
C PHE A 50 0.85 -6.47 10.60
N SER A 51 0.58 -7.25 9.56
CA SER A 51 1.59 -7.69 8.59
C SER A 51 1.58 -6.79 7.36
N ALA A 52 2.76 -6.56 6.78
CA ALA A 52 2.88 -5.74 5.58
C ALA A 52 2.05 -6.32 4.42
N GLY A 53 1.25 -5.47 3.77
CA GLY A 53 0.32 -5.86 2.70
C GLY A 53 -1.16 -5.90 3.10
N GLN A 54 -1.47 -5.90 4.39
CA GLN A 54 -2.85 -5.82 4.91
C GLN A 54 -3.52 -4.47 4.62
N TRP A 55 -4.84 -4.42 4.79
CA TRP A 55 -5.65 -3.20 4.64
C TRP A 55 -6.36 -2.81 5.93
N LEU A 56 -6.96 -1.62 5.92
CA LEU A 56 -7.90 -1.14 6.91
C LEU A 56 -9.32 -1.13 6.35
N ASP A 57 -10.25 -1.71 7.11
CA ASP A 57 -11.65 -1.31 7.06
C ASP A 57 -11.73 0.05 7.77
N THR A 58 -11.85 1.14 6.99
CA THR A 58 -11.87 2.52 7.50
C THR A 58 -13.31 3.04 7.59
N TYR A 59 -13.75 3.29 8.81
CA TYR A 59 -15.06 3.84 9.14
C TYR A 59 -14.95 5.36 9.24
N VAL A 60 -15.46 6.04 8.23
CA VAL A 60 -15.53 7.51 8.20
C VAL A 60 -16.89 8.00 8.71
N PRO A 61 -16.98 9.24 9.23
CA PRO A 61 -18.26 9.83 9.65
C PRO A 61 -19.34 9.78 8.57
N ASN A 62 -20.59 9.62 9.00
CA ASN A 62 -21.79 9.67 8.16
C ASN A 62 -21.82 8.67 7.00
N THR A 63 -21.10 7.55 7.13
CA THR A 63 -21.10 6.48 6.13
C THR A 63 -21.49 5.15 6.75
N ALA A 64 -22.44 4.44 6.14
CA ALA A 64 -22.99 3.20 6.69
C ALA A 64 -22.02 2.00 6.62
N LYS A 65 -21.10 1.98 5.65
CA LYS A 65 -20.15 0.89 5.42
C LYS A 65 -18.72 1.41 5.37
N PRO A 66 -17.74 0.66 5.89
CA PRO A 66 -16.33 1.05 5.81
C PRO A 66 -15.81 0.96 4.38
N GLY A 67 -14.78 1.75 4.10
CA GLY A 67 -13.97 1.62 2.89
C GLY A 67 -12.77 0.73 3.16
N GLY A 68 -12.34 -0.04 2.17
CA GLY A 68 -11.11 -0.82 2.25
C GLY A 68 -9.94 -0.06 1.65
N PHE A 69 -8.91 0.19 2.46
CA PHE A 69 -7.70 0.89 2.01
C PHE A 69 -6.45 0.17 2.50
N THR A 70 -5.58 -0.21 1.58
CA THR A 70 -4.32 -0.89 1.93
C THR A 70 -3.42 0.00 2.77
N ILE A 71 -2.82 -0.59 3.81
CA ILE A 71 -1.85 0.08 4.66
C ILE A 71 -0.53 0.22 3.87
N THR A 72 -0.01 1.44 3.77
CA THR A 72 1.22 1.75 3.03
C THR A 72 2.43 1.96 3.94
N SER A 73 2.19 2.12 5.25
CA SER A 73 3.25 2.16 6.27
C SER A 73 3.80 0.77 6.56
N ARG A 74 4.99 0.73 7.15
CA ARG A 74 5.62 -0.50 7.66
C ARG A 74 4.96 -0.92 8.98
N PRO A 75 4.93 -2.22 9.32
CA PRO A 75 4.45 -2.71 10.63
C PRO A 75 5.07 -1.99 11.83
N SER A 76 6.37 -1.75 11.79
CA SER A 76 7.14 -1.03 12.83
C SER A 76 6.56 0.36 13.17
N ALA A 77 5.95 1.05 12.21
CA ALA A 77 5.38 2.39 12.39
C ALA A 77 4.16 2.40 13.32
N ALA A 78 3.44 1.28 13.41
CA ALA A 78 2.30 1.10 14.33
C ALA A 78 2.69 0.38 15.63
N ALA A 79 3.87 -0.25 15.68
CA ALA A 79 4.39 -0.95 16.84
C ALA A 79 5.22 -0.06 17.79
N SER A 80 5.72 1.09 17.32
CA SER A 80 6.59 1.95 18.11
C SER A 80 5.88 2.62 19.28
N THR A 81 6.36 2.38 20.50
CA THR A 81 5.93 3.08 21.72
C THR A 81 6.75 4.35 22.00
N SER A 82 7.91 4.50 21.35
CA SER A 82 8.85 5.62 21.56
C SER A 82 8.57 6.82 20.65
N GLN A 83 7.77 6.63 19.60
CA GLN A 83 7.26 7.67 18.70
C GLN A 83 5.74 7.61 18.70
N ARG A 84 5.05 8.64 18.17
CA ARG A 84 3.60 8.56 17.97
C ARG A 84 3.30 7.50 16.89
N PRO A 85 2.73 6.33 17.25
CA PRO A 85 2.53 5.26 16.29
C PRO A 85 1.43 5.65 15.30
N TYR A 86 1.58 5.21 14.06
CA TYR A 86 0.66 5.60 12.99
C TYR A 86 0.49 4.52 11.92
N LEU A 87 -0.63 4.61 11.22
CA LEU A 87 -0.91 3.91 9.99
C LEU A 87 -0.89 4.92 8.83
N GLU A 88 -0.52 4.49 7.63
CA GLU A 88 -0.53 5.34 6.43
C GLU A 88 -1.43 4.72 5.35
N LEU A 89 -2.19 5.55 4.66
CA LEU A 89 -3.00 5.17 3.50
C LEU A 89 -2.61 6.03 2.29
N ALA A 90 -2.62 5.44 1.10
CA ALA A 90 -2.66 6.16 -0.17
C ALA A 90 -4.01 5.95 -0.85
N VAL A 91 -4.78 7.02 -1.02
CA VAL A 91 -6.16 6.93 -1.55
C VAL A 91 -6.29 7.70 -2.84
N GLN A 92 -6.67 6.97 -3.89
CA GLN A 92 -7.05 7.56 -5.16
C GLN A 92 -8.47 8.13 -5.11
N GLU A 93 -8.68 9.28 -5.74
CA GLU A 93 -9.98 9.93 -5.87
C GLU A 93 -11.02 8.98 -6.50
N SER A 94 -12.08 8.71 -5.73
CA SER A 94 -13.18 7.84 -6.14
C SER A 94 -14.50 8.38 -5.55
N PRO A 95 -15.20 9.28 -6.26
CA PRO A 95 -16.44 9.91 -5.77
C PRO A 95 -17.57 8.91 -5.49
N GLU A 96 -17.59 7.81 -6.25
CA GLU A 96 -18.58 6.72 -6.12
C GLU A 96 -18.33 5.79 -4.92
N ASN A 97 -17.21 5.96 -4.21
CA ASN A 97 -16.87 5.21 -3.00
C ASN A 97 -16.99 6.18 -1.80
N PRO A 98 -18.08 6.15 -1.01
CA PRO A 98 -18.34 7.19 -0.01
C PRO A 98 -17.22 7.40 1.01
N PRO A 99 -16.56 6.35 1.55
CA PRO A 99 -15.35 6.52 2.36
C PRO A 99 -14.20 7.23 1.64
N ALA A 100 -13.96 6.90 0.36
CA ALA A 100 -12.91 7.57 -0.42
C ALA A 100 -13.27 9.02 -0.76
N ALA A 101 -14.53 9.28 -1.09
CA ALA A 101 -15.06 10.62 -1.30
C ALA A 101 -14.93 11.49 -0.04
N TRP A 102 -15.20 10.93 1.14
CA TRP A 102 -15.00 11.62 2.41
C TRP A 102 -13.52 11.99 2.64
N LEU A 103 -12.60 11.06 2.38
CA LEU A 103 -11.15 11.32 2.47
C LEU A 103 -10.65 12.37 1.44
N TRP A 104 -11.43 12.60 0.38
CA TRP A 104 -11.13 13.58 -0.66
C TRP A 104 -11.75 14.97 -0.46
N ARG A 105 -12.48 15.19 0.64
CA ARG A 105 -12.95 16.53 1.07
C ARG A 105 -11.79 17.49 1.31
N SER A 106 -12.09 18.77 1.51
CA SER A 106 -11.04 19.76 1.79
C SER A 106 -10.25 19.36 3.05
N PRO A 107 -8.91 19.46 3.05
CA PRO A 107 -8.10 19.20 4.24
C PRO A 107 -8.61 19.93 5.49
N SER A 108 -9.07 21.17 5.35
CA SER A 108 -9.63 21.97 6.45
C SER A 108 -10.88 21.37 7.09
N GLU A 109 -11.62 20.50 6.39
CA GLU A 109 -12.84 19.88 6.90
C GLU A 109 -12.57 18.56 7.63
N ILE A 110 -11.48 17.87 7.30
CA ILE A 110 -11.25 16.48 7.74
C ILE A 110 -10.01 16.30 8.62
N LEU A 111 -9.02 17.19 8.55
CA LEU A 111 -7.83 17.11 9.38
C LEU A 111 -8.20 17.18 10.87
N GLY A 112 -7.58 16.34 11.69
CA GLY A 112 -7.88 16.21 13.12
C GLY A 112 -9.10 15.33 13.43
N SER A 113 -9.86 14.88 12.42
CA SER A 113 -10.99 13.98 12.62
C SER A 113 -10.55 12.63 13.18
N LYS A 114 -11.35 12.08 14.07
CA LYS A 114 -11.20 10.70 14.56
C LYS A 114 -11.94 9.73 13.66
N LEU A 115 -11.27 8.66 13.28
CA LEU A 115 -11.82 7.55 12.50
C LEU A 115 -11.69 6.26 13.33
N GLN A 116 -12.50 5.27 12.99
CA GLN A 116 -12.30 3.91 13.47
C GLN A 116 -11.75 3.06 12.34
N VAL A 117 -10.77 2.22 12.64
CA VAL A 117 -10.14 1.32 11.67
C VAL A 117 -10.04 -0.08 12.23
N ARG A 118 -10.11 -1.07 11.35
CA ARG A 118 -9.86 -2.48 11.66
C ARG A 118 -8.93 -3.06 10.62
N VAL A 119 -7.89 -3.76 11.07
CA VAL A 119 -6.96 -4.45 10.19
C VAL A 119 -7.63 -5.70 9.61
N GLY A 120 -7.40 -5.92 8.32
CA GLY A 120 -7.86 -7.12 7.62
C GLY A 120 -6.94 -7.54 6.49
N GLY A 121 -7.10 -8.80 6.09
CA GLY A 121 -6.46 -9.36 4.90
C GLY A 121 -5.40 -10.41 5.17
N SER A 122 -5.24 -11.29 4.19
CA SER A 122 -4.28 -12.39 4.17
C SER A 122 -3.14 -12.19 3.16
N PHE A 123 -3.19 -11.14 2.34
CA PHE A 123 -2.13 -10.76 1.40
C PHE A 123 -0.95 -10.12 2.16
N VAL A 124 -0.05 -10.96 2.64
CA VAL A 124 1.00 -10.55 3.60
C VAL A 124 2.42 -10.90 3.16
N PHE A 125 3.37 -10.12 3.64
CA PHE A 125 4.79 -10.44 3.63
C PHE A 125 5.34 -10.60 5.07
N PRO A 126 6.14 -11.63 5.36
CA PRO A 126 6.42 -12.80 4.50
C PRO A 126 5.14 -13.63 4.22
N PRO A 127 5.09 -14.41 3.13
CA PRO A 127 3.91 -15.22 2.84
C PRO A 127 3.81 -16.39 3.83
N ARG A 128 2.60 -16.71 4.28
CA ARG A 128 2.35 -17.70 5.35
C ARG A 128 2.78 -19.13 5.03
N HIS A 129 2.95 -19.46 3.75
CA HIS A 129 3.21 -20.82 3.27
C HIS A 129 4.60 -20.98 2.62
N VAL A 130 5.48 -20.01 2.80
CA VAL A 130 6.86 -20.05 2.31
C VAL A 130 7.79 -19.83 3.50
N CYS A 131 8.78 -20.70 3.66
CA CYS A 131 9.80 -20.47 4.68
C CYS A 131 10.62 -19.23 4.29
N PRO A 132 10.77 -18.21 5.16
CA PRO A 132 11.57 -17.03 4.84
C PRO A 132 13.01 -17.35 4.42
N ASP A 133 13.60 -18.44 4.93
CA ASP A 133 14.96 -18.88 4.62
C ASP A 133 15.11 -19.51 3.22
N GLU A 134 14.00 -19.98 2.62
CA GLU A 134 13.97 -20.58 1.28
C GLU A 134 13.80 -19.50 0.19
N MET A 135 13.37 -18.31 0.57
CA MET A 135 13.10 -17.21 -0.35
C MET A 135 14.40 -16.45 -0.64
N ARG A 136 14.95 -16.61 -1.85
CA ARG A 136 16.11 -15.82 -2.30
C ARG A 136 15.74 -14.57 -3.04
N ARG A 137 14.54 -14.54 -3.65
CA ARG A 137 14.07 -13.41 -4.44
C ARG A 137 12.62 -13.09 -4.16
N VAL A 138 12.31 -11.79 -4.16
CA VAL A 138 10.95 -11.26 -4.11
C VAL A 138 10.71 -10.37 -5.32
N VAL A 139 9.67 -10.68 -6.10
CA VAL A 139 9.27 -9.91 -7.27
C VAL A 139 7.97 -9.20 -7.00
N PHE A 140 7.98 -7.87 -7.05
CA PHE A 140 6.84 -6.99 -6.89
C PHE A 140 6.39 -6.47 -8.25
N VAL A 141 5.19 -6.83 -8.68
CA VAL A 141 4.58 -6.34 -9.92
C VAL A 141 3.38 -5.46 -9.57
N ALA A 142 3.48 -4.16 -9.88
CA ALA A 142 2.47 -3.18 -9.52
C ALA A 142 1.95 -2.38 -10.71
N GLY A 143 0.65 -2.08 -10.70
CA GLY A 143 0.00 -1.10 -11.58
C GLY A 143 -0.65 0.02 -10.78
N GLY A 144 -0.29 1.28 -11.03
CA GLY A 144 -0.95 2.44 -10.40
C GLY A 144 -0.94 2.39 -8.87
N VAL A 145 -2.12 2.38 -8.24
CA VAL A 145 -2.28 2.26 -6.77
C VAL A 145 -2.09 0.84 -6.23
N GLY A 146 -1.96 -0.16 -7.10
CA GLY A 146 -1.56 -1.52 -6.71
C GLY A 146 -0.17 -1.60 -6.08
N ILE A 147 0.61 -0.52 -6.14
CA ILE A 147 1.87 -0.39 -5.39
C ILE A 147 1.66 -0.32 -3.86
N ASN A 148 0.46 0.00 -3.38
CA ASN A 148 0.18 0.24 -1.96
C ASN A 148 0.57 -0.93 -1.03
N PRO A 149 0.12 -2.18 -1.24
CA PRO A 149 0.57 -3.28 -0.40
C PRO A 149 2.08 -3.49 -0.53
N LEU A 150 2.60 -3.36 -1.74
CA LEU A 150 3.99 -3.71 -2.06
C LEU A 150 4.98 -2.71 -1.43
N VAL A 151 4.61 -1.42 -1.29
CA VAL A 151 5.46 -0.43 -0.60
C VAL A 151 5.55 -0.72 0.90
N SER A 152 4.48 -1.25 1.52
CA SER A 152 4.54 -1.70 2.91
C SER A 152 5.48 -2.91 3.05
N MET A 153 5.37 -3.88 2.13
CA MET A 153 6.22 -5.08 2.11
C MET A 153 7.70 -4.73 1.87
N MET A 154 7.99 -3.93 0.84
CA MET A 154 9.34 -3.42 0.56
C MET A 154 9.89 -2.62 1.73
N GLY A 155 9.05 -1.81 2.38
CA GLY A 155 9.44 -1.07 3.56
C GLY A 155 9.83 -1.99 4.71
N CYS A 156 9.11 -3.10 4.92
CA CYS A 156 9.46 -4.12 5.91
C CYS A 156 10.81 -4.79 5.59
N ILE A 157 11.06 -5.15 4.33
CA ILE A 157 12.36 -5.71 3.89
C ILE A 157 13.49 -4.68 4.13
N ALA A 158 13.23 -3.41 3.80
CA ALA A 158 14.20 -2.31 3.94
C ALA A 158 14.51 -1.90 5.40
N GLU A 159 13.81 -2.45 6.39
CA GLU A 159 14.16 -2.32 7.82
C GLU A 159 15.14 -3.40 8.29
N GLY A 160 15.39 -4.42 7.47
CA GLY A 160 16.32 -5.51 7.75
C GLY A 160 15.61 -6.80 8.15
N GLY A 161 16.41 -7.83 8.46
CA GLY A 161 15.92 -9.16 8.84
C GLY A 161 15.57 -10.08 7.67
N HIS A 162 15.75 -9.63 6.42
CA HIS A 162 15.49 -10.41 5.21
C HIS A 162 16.65 -10.28 4.23
N ASP A 163 17.30 -11.39 3.89
CA ASP A 163 18.43 -11.44 2.97
C ASP A 163 17.97 -11.84 1.55
N VAL A 164 17.21 -10.97 0.90
CA VAL A 164 16.53 -11.28 -0.39
C VAL A 164 16.87 -10.29 -1.50
N ASP A 165 16.95 -10.77 -2.74
CA ASP A 165 17.01 -9.95 -3.96
C ASP A 165 15.60 -9.43 -4.29
N VAL A 166 15.43 -8.11 -4.37
CA VAL A 166 14.14 -7.47 -4.62
C VAL A 166 14.06 -6.96 -6.05
N ARG A 167 13.08 -7.44 -6.81
CA ARG A 167 12.77 -6.98 -8.18
C ARG A 167 11.44 -6.26 -8.19
N VAL A 168 11.40 -5.03 -8.69
CA VAL A 168 10.18 -4.24 -8.75
C VAL A 168 9.88 -3.89 -10.19
N LEU A 169 8.71 -4.31 -10.68
CA LEU A 169 8.17 -3.95 -11.98
C LEU A 169 6.96 -3.04 -11.74
N TYR A 170 7.16 -1.73 -11.87
CA TYR A 170 6.14 -0.76 -11.52
C TYR A 170 5.63 0.01 -12.74
N ALA A 171 4.41 -0.29 -13.16
CA ALA A 171 3.72 0.44 -14.22
C ALA A 171 2.84 1.56 -13.63
N SER A 172 3.06 2.79 -14.08
CA SER A 172 2.21 3.92 -13.66
C SER A 172 2.03 4.95 -14.78
N LYS A 173 0.89 5.64 -14.75
CA LYS A 173 0.72 6.88 -15.48
C LYS A 173 1.66 7.93 -14.86
N VAL A 174 2.32 8.69 -15.73
CA VAL A 174 3.17 9.80 -15.30
C VAL A 174 2.30 11.05 -15.20
N PRO A 175 2.12 11.65 -14.01
CA PRO A 175 1.34 12.86 -13.85
C PRO A 175 2.04 14.07 -14.50
N PRO A 176 1.37 15.22 -14.62
CA PRO A 176 1.96 16.44 -15.17
C PRO A 176 3.23 16.90 -14.44
N SER A 177 3.35 16.61 -13.14
CA SER A 177 4.55 16.88 -12.33
C SER A 177 5.76 15.99 -12.67
N GLY A 178 5.61 15.03 -13.58
CA GLY A 178 6.68 14.11 -13.97
C GLY A 178 6.80 12.92 -13.01
N LEU A 179 7.99 12.31 -12.99
CA LEU A 179 8.24 11.09 -12.21
C LEU A 179 8.13 11.31 -10.69
N SER A 180 8.40 12.51 -10.19
CA SER A 180 8.25 12.85 -8.76
C SER A 180 6.80 12.80 -8.28
N GLY A 181 5.81 12.89 -9.17
CA GLY A 181 4.40 12.70 -8.84
C GLY A 181 3.92 11.25 -8.91
N VAL A 182 4.79 10.31 -9.31
CA VAL A 182 4.45 8.88 -9.32
C VAL A 182 4.44 8.37 -7.89
N LEU A 183 3.33 7.74 -7.49
CA LEU A 183 3.10 7.32 -6.12
C LEU A 183 4.24 6.43 -5.59
N PHE A 184 4.86 6.86 -4.49
CA PHE A 184 5.98 6.21 -3.80
C PHE A 184 7.26 5.99 -4.60
N LEU A 185 7.38 6.50 -5.83
CA LEU A 185 8.57 6.22 -6.66
C LEU A 185 9.85 6.70 -5.97
N ASP A 186 9.89 7.93 -5.49
CA ASP A 186 11.06 8.48 -4.81
C ASP A 186 11.38 7.73 -3.50
N ARG A 187 10.34 7.29 -2.77
CA ARG A 187 10.49 6.49 -1.55
C ARG A 187 11.13 5.14 -1.84
N ILE A 188 10.69 4.46 -2.91
CA ILE A 188 11.21 3.15 -3.30
C ILE A 188 12.64 3.29 -3.83
N ARG A 189 12.91 4.28 -4.69
CA ARG A 189 14.26 4.58 -5.19
C ARG A 189 15.24 4.83 -4.05
N GLY A 190 14.83 5.63 -3.06
CA GLY A 190 15.63 5.91 -1.88
C GLY A 190 16.11 4.64 -1.17
N TRP A 191 15.27 3.61 -1.05
CA TRP A 191 15.72 2.35 -0.43
C TRP A 191 16.76 1.58 -1.23
N PHE A 192 16.71 1.62 -2.57
CA PHE A 192 17.76 1.03 -3.41
C PHE A 192 19.04 1.87 -3.39
N ASP A 193 18.92 3.19 -3.51
CA ASP A 193 20.05 4.12 -3.52
C ASP A 193 20.81 4.12 -2.17
N GLU A 194 20.09 3.96 -1.05
CA GLU A 194 20.64 3.81 0.29
C GLU A 194 21.19 2.39 0.58
N GLY A 195 21.06 1.44 -0.35
CA GLY A 195 21.50 0.05 -0.17
C GLY A 195 20.66 -0.77 0.83
N ARG A 196 19.47 -0.27 1.21
CA ARG A 196 18.54 -0.95 2.13
C ARG A 196 17.74 -2.04 1.45
N LEU A 197 17.55 -1.93 0.14
CA LEU A 197 17.08 -2.99 -0.73
C LEU A 197 18.17 -3.34 -1.73
N ARG A 198 18.47 -4.63 -1.89
CA ARG A 198 19.31 -5.12 -2.98
C ARG A 198 18.42 -5.58 -4.13
N GLY A 199 18.86 -5.36 -5.36
CA GLY A 199 18.16 -5.81 -6.56
C GLY A 199 17.91 -4.66 -7.53
N GLU A 200 16.70 -4.59 -8.09
CA GLU A 200 16.40 -3.70 -9.20
C GLU A 200 14.95 -3.16 -9.19
N LEU A 201 14.82 -1.88 -9.55
CA LEU A 201 13.54 -1.22 -9.82
C LEU A 201 13.44 -0.86 -11.31
N LYS A 202 12.47 -1.44 -12.01
CA LYS A 202 12.08 -1.08 -13.39
C LYS A 202 10.73 -0.36 -13.37
N VAL A 203 10.71 0.87 -13.90
CA VAL A 203 9.50 1.70 -13.98
C VAL A 203 9.00 1.79 -15.42
N PHE A 204 7.72 1.49 -15.62
CA PHE A 204 7.05 1.52 -16.92
C PHE A 204 6.08 2.70 -16.97
N ALA A 205 6.51 3.77 -17.64
CA ALA A 205 5.71 4.98 -17.81
C ALA A 205 4.66 4.78 -18.90
N THR A 206 3.40 4.57 -18.53
CA THR A 206 2.33 4.38 -19.53
C THR A 206 1.91 5.73 -20.13
N ARG A 207 2.61 6.21 -21.17
CA ARG A 207 2.11 7.20 -22.14
C ARG A 207 1.74 6.47 -23.43
N ARG A 208 0.70 6.96 -24.13
CA ARG A 208 0.13 6.40 -25.38
C ARG A 208 1.11 5.54 -26.21
N GLY A 209 1.21 4.24 -25.89
CA GLY A 209 1.87 3.23 -26.73
C GLY A 209 3.34 2.86 -26.41
N GLU A 210 4.08 3.60 -25.58
CA GLU A 210 5.50 3.30 -25.33
C GLU A 210 5.72 2.73 -23.91
N GLY A 211 6.63 1.73 -23.80
CA GLY A 211 7.09 1.20 -22.51
C GLY A 211 6.10 0.29 -21.76
N ARG A 212 5.50 -0.70 -22.43
CA ARG A 212 4.60 -1.66 -21.76
C ARG A 212 5.37 -2.75 -21.01
N PHE A 213 4.98 -2.98 -19.76
CA PHE A 213 5.30 -4.22 -19.05
C PHE A 213 4.78 -5.42 -19.86
N GLY A 214 5.57 -6.48 -19.92
CA GLY A 214 5.32 -7.63 -20.78
C GLY A 214 5.96 -8.89 -20.22
N VAL A 215 5.65 -10.04 -20.83
CA VAL A 215 6.01 -11.37 -20.33
C VAL A 215 7.53 -11.53 -20.16
N GLU A 216 8.34 -10.99 -21.06
CA GLU A 216 9.79 -11.12 -20.97
C GLU A 216 10.37 -10.39 -19.75
N HIS A 217 9.83 -9.22 -19.40
CA HIS A 217 10.21 -8.52 -18.16
C HIS A 217 9.84 -9.33 -16.92
N ALA A 218 8.69 -10.02 -16.95
CA ALA A 218 8.27 -10.88 -15.84
C ALA A 218 9.19 -12.11 -15.70
N LYS A 219 9.50 -12.77 -16.82
CA LYS A 219 10.43 -13.92 -16.84
C LYS A 219 11.81 -13.54 -16.31
N GLU A 220 12.35 -12.42 -16.78
CA GLU A 220 13.64 -11.90 -16.34
C GLU A 220 13.64 -11.60 -14.83
N ALA A 221 12.58 -10.94 -14.34
CA ALA A 221 12.48 -10.61 -12.92
C ALA A 221 12.31 -11.84 -12.03
N VAL A 222 11.54 -12.84 -12.45
CA VAL A 222 11.39 -14.11 -11.70
C VAL A 222 12.71 -14.88 -11.72
N GLY A 223 13.28 -15.10 -12.89
CA GLY A 223 14.51 -15.88 -13.06
C GLY A 223 14.31 -17.36 -12.81
N GLY A 224 14.34 -17.80 -11.55
CA GLY A 224 14.34 -19.23 -11.13
C GLY A 224 13.36 -19.56 -9.98
N ASP A 225 13.47 -20.77 -9.44
CA ASP A 225 12.43 -21.41 -8.62
C ASP A 225 12.28 -20.89 -7.17
N GLU A 226 13.25 -20.11 -6.66
CA GLU A 226 13.24 -19.56 -5.29
C GLU A 226 12.68 -18.13 -5.21
N ALA A 227 11.84 -17.77 -6.19
CA ALA A 227 11.23 -16.45 -6.31
C ALA A 227 9.78 -16.45 -5.80
N VAL A 228 9.48 -15.55 -4.87
CA VAL A 228 8.10 -15.23 -4.47
C VAL A 228 7.62 -14.03 -5.27
N VAL A 229 6.46 -14.14 -5.91
CA VAL A 229 5.90 -13.08 -6.76
C VAL A 229 4.63 -12.51 -6.14
N TYR A 230 4.63 -11.20 -5.91
CA TYR A 230 3.47 -10.43 -5.48
C TYR A 230 2.97 -9.56 -6.65
N VAL A 231 1.69 -9.67 -6.97
CA VAL A 231 1.06 -8.90 -8.07
C VAL A 231 -0.13 -8.13 -7.54
N CYS A 232 -0.20 -6.82 -7.82
CA CYS A 232 -1.33 -5.98 -7.42
C CYS A 232 -1.53 -4.81 -8.41
N GLY A 233 -2.77 -4.49 -8.76
CA GLY A 233 -3.11 -3.46 -9.75
C GLY A 233 -4.57 -3.07 -9.76
#